data_AF-A0A0C2HE06-F1
#
_entry.id   AF-A0A0C2HE06-F1
#
_cell.length_a   1.000
_cell.length_b   1.000
_cell.length_c   1.000
_cell.angle_alpha   90.00
_cell.angle_beta   90.00
_cell.angle_gamma   90.00
#
_symmetry.space_group_name_H-M   'P 1'
#
loop_
_entity.id
_entity.type
_entity.pdbx_description
1 polymer ?
#
loop_
_entity_poly.entity_id
_entity_poly.type
_entity_poly.pdbx_seq_one_letter_code
_entity_poly.pdbx_strand_id
1 'polypeptide(L)'
;MVLQEESETIVMLCNCIETGKIKCAPYWPDRVGEVKSFGGIDIANLQIRAMSPEEPSVALSILAIKFTKPDGSTEIREVRHYQWMDWPDRGVPPCRLTSMVCYAH
;
A
#
# COMPACT_ATOMS: atom_id res chain seq x y z
N MET A 1 1.33 8.67 11.18
CA MET A 1 0.53 7.46 11.50
C MET A 1 1.29 6.19 11.17
N VAL A 2 1.51 5.81 9.90
CA VAL A 2 2.20 4.54 9.53
C VAL A 2 3.53 4.35 10.27
N LEU A 3 4.39 5.37 10.28
CA LEU A 3 5.66 5.31 11.03
C LEU A 3 5.50 5.28 12.56
N GLN A 4 4.52 6.01 13.09
CA GLN A 4 4.30 6.15 14.54
C GLN A 4 3.75 4.86 15.15
N GLU A 5 2.80 4.23 14.46
CA GLU A 5 2.15 2.98 14.88
C GLU A 5 2.92 1.75 14.39
N GLU A 6 4.14 1.97 13.87
CA GLU A 6 5.03 0.92 13.36
C GLU A 6 4.34 -0.05 12.38
N SER A 7 3.42 0.47 11.57
CA SER A 7 2.60 -0.34 10.68
C SER A 7 3.44 -0.88 9.51
N GLU A 8 3.55 -2.20 9.42
CA GLU A 8 4.30 -2.87 8.35
C GLU A 8 3.47 -3.05 7.07
N THR A 9 2.15 -3.02 7.20
CA THR A 9 1.23 -3.34 6.10
C THR A 9 0.10 -2.31 6.01
N ILE A 10 -0.19 -1.87 4.79
CA ILE A 10 -1.34 -1.05 4.42
C ILE A 10 -2.24 -1.88 3.51
N VAL A 11 -3.54 -1.90 3.81
CA VAL A 11 -4.55 -2.55 2.99
C VAL A 11 -5.52 -1.50 2.46
N MET A 12 -5.54 -1.33 1.14
CA MET A 12 -6.39 -0.39 0.43
C MET A 12 -7.46 -1.17 -0.33
N LEU A 13 -8.72 -0.94 0.04
CA LEU A 13 -9.87 -1.68 -0.47
C LEU A 13 -10.67 -0.90 -1.53
N CYS A 14 -10.07 0.15 -2.11
CA CYS A 14 -10.73 0.99 -3.08
C CYS A 14 -9.74 1.47 -4.15
N ASN A 15 -10.27 1.92 -5.27
CA ASN A 15 -9.50 2.68 -6.25
C ASN A 15 -9.52 4.18 -5.90
N CYS A 16 -8.54 4.94 -6.38
CA CYS A 16 -8.54 6.40 -6.18
C CYS A 16 -9.78 7.06 -6.80
N ILE A 17 -10.24 6.52 -7.95
CA ILE A 17 -11.43 6.97 -8.66
C ILE A 17 -12.35 5.77 -8.88
N GLU A 18 -13.60 5.89 -8.45
CA GLU A 18 -14.63 4.87 -8.66
C GLU A 18 -15.88 5.51 -9.24
N THR A 19 -16.38 4.98 -10.35
CA THR A 19 -17.60 5.52 -11.01
C THR A 19 -17.51 7.03 -11.28
N GLY A 20 -16.30 7.52 -11.60
CA GLY A 20 -16.02 8.94 -11.87
C GLY A 20 -15.93 9.84 -10.64
N LYS A 21 -15.98 9.29 -9.42
CA LYS A 21 -15.84 10.04 -8.16
C LYS A 21 -14.50 9.72 -7.50
N ILE A 22 -13.86 10.76 -6.95
CA ILE A 22 -12.63 10.61 -6.15
C ILE A 22 -13.02 9.99 -4.81
N LYS A 23 -12.42 8.84 -4.49
CA LYS A 23 -12.63 8.08 -3.25
C LYS A 23 -11.40 8.11 -2.35
N CYS A 24 -10.21 8.12 -2.95
CA CYS A 24 -8.94 8.14 -2.23
C CYS A 24 -7.95 9.07 -2.92
N ALA A 25 -7.09 9.72 -2.13
CA ALA A 25 -5.96 10.48 -2.64
C ALA A 25 -4.79 9.52 -2.96
N PRO A 26 -4.01 9.75 -4.02
CA PRO A 26 -2.80 8.97 -4.32
C PRO A 26 -1.67 9.35 -3.36
N TYR A 27 -1.67 8.75 -2.17
CA TYR A 27 -0.69 9.04 -1.10
C TYR A 27 0.60 8.24 -1.22
N TRP A 28 0.69 7.27 -2.14
CA TRP A 28 1.89 6.47 -2.40
C TRP A 28 2.36 6.67 -3.86
N PRO A 29 3.66 6.43 -4.14
CA PRO A 29 4.17 6.35 -5.52
C PRO A 29 3.62 5.12 -6.25
N ASP A 30 2.96 5.31 -7.39
CA ASP A 30 2.27 4.25 -8.15
C ASP A 30 3.13 3.60 -9.24
N ARG A 31 4.37 4.06 -9.41
CA ARG A 31 5.36 3.50 -10.34
C ARG A 31 6.64 3.10 -9.62
N VAL A 32 7.21 1.98 -10.03
CA VAL A 32 8.51 1.51 -9.53
C VAL A 32 9.59 2.56 -9.80
N GLY A 33 10.38 2.88 -8.78
CA GLY A 33 11.43 3.90 -8.80
C GLY A 33 10.93 5.32 -8.53
N GLU A 34 9.62 5.56 -8.47
CA GLU A 34 9.09 6.88 -8.11
C GLU A 34 9.20 7.14 -6.61
N VAL A 35 9.47 8.40 -6.28
CA VAL A 35 9.57 8.88 -4.90
C VAL A 35 8.54 9.99 -4.67
N LYS A 36 7.85 9.92 -3.53
CA LYS A 36 6.89 10.93 -3.09
C LYS A 36 7.28 11.43 -1.70
N SER A 37 7.44 12.74 -1.56
CA SER A 37 7.89 13.37 -0.32
C SER A 37 6.75 14.02 0.44
N PHE A 38 6.68 13.79 1.75
CA PHE A 38 5.69 14.35 2.66
C PHE A 38 6.36 14.83 3.93
N GLY A 39 6.52 16.15 4.08
CA GLY A 39 6.99 16.75 5.34
C GLY A 39 8.32 16.19 5.86
N GLY A 40 9.30 15.92 4.98
CA GLY A 40 10.60 15.34 5.36
C GLY A 40 10.64 13.80 5.40
N ILE A 41 9.56 13.14 4.98
CA ILE A 41 9.49 11.69 4.77
C ILE A 41 9.47 11.43 3.26
N ASP A 42 10.39 10.59 2.78
CA ASP A 42 10.43 10.17 1.39
C ASP A 42 9.91 8.73 1.27
N ILE A 43 8.94 8.51 0.39
CA ILE A 43 8.36 7.20 0.13
C ILE A 43 8.76 6.80 -1.28
N ALA A 44 9.52 5.72 -1.44
CA ALA A 44 9.92 5.17 -2.73
C ALA A 44 9.19 3.86 -3.02
N ASN A 45 8.68 3.66 -4.24
CA ASN A 45 8.16 2.36 -4.66
C ASN A 45 9.30 1.49 -5.20
N LEU A 46 9.63 0.41 -4.49
CA LEU A 46 10.71 -0.49 -4.89
C LEU A 46 10.24 -1.56 -5.87
N GLN A 47 8.98 -1.99 -5.78
CA GLN A 47 8.45 -3.09 -6.55
C GLN A 47 6.93 -3.05 -6.56
N ILE A 48 6.34 -3.38 -7.71
CA ILE A 48 4.90 -3.65 -7.86
C ILE A 48 4.75 -5.05 -8.46
N ARG A 49 3.91 -5.88 -7.86
CA ARG A 49 3.56 -7.22 -8.35
C ARG A 49 2.13 -7.59 -7.95
N ALA A 50 1.54 -8.57 -8.63
CA ALA A 50 0.35 -9.22 -8.10
C ALA A 50 0.67 -9.95 -6.78
N MET A 51 -0.31 -10.05 -5.87
CA MET A 51 -0.14 -10.76 -4.60
C MET A 51 0.21 -12.24 -4.82
N SER A 52 -0.51 -12.91 -5.72
CA SER A 52 -0.20 -14.26 -6.19
C SER A 52 -0.73 -14.48 -7.61
N PRO A 53 -0.33 -15.57 -8.30
CA PRO A 53 -0.94 -15.96 -9.58
C PRO A 53 -2.45 -16.21 -9.49
N GLU A 54 -2.94 -16.65 -8.32
CA GLU A 54 -4.35 -16.93 -8.06
C GLU A 54 -5.16 -15.66 -7.71
N GLU A 55 -4.49 -14.60 -7.27
CA GLU A 55 -5.07 -13.30 -6.91
C GLU A 55 -4.42 -12.13 -7.67
N PRO A 56 -4.60 -12.07 -9.00
CA PRO A 56 -4.04 -10.99 -9.81
C PRO A 56 -4.71 -9.63 -9.58
N SER A 57 -5.90 -9.60 -8.96
CA SER A 57 -6.64 -8.37 -8.68
C SER A 57 -6.14 -7.60 -7.47
N VAL A 58 -5.19 -8.17 -6.71
CA VAL A 58 -4.54 -7.52 -5.57
C VAL A 58 -3.13 -7.12 -5.99
N ALA A 59 -2.91 -5.82 -6.13
CA ALA A 59 -1.58 -5.27 -6.38
C ALA A 59 -0.83 -5.10 -5.05
N LEU A 60 0.36 -5.70 -4.95
CA LEU A 60 1.30 -5.51 -3.86
C LEU A 60 2.41 -4.56 -4.31
N SER A 61 2.52 -3.42 -3.62
CA SER A 61 3.65 -2.50 -3.71
C SER A 61 4.56 -2.64 -2.50
N ILE A 62 5.86 -2.73 -2.72
CA ILE A 62 6.88 -2.68 -1.67
C ILE A 62 7.39 -1.25 -1.57
N LEU A 63 7.09 -0.58 -0.46
CA LEU A 63 7.40 0.84 -0.25
C LEU A 63 8.57 0.97 0.73
N ALA A 64 9.60 1.71 0.36
CA ALA A 64 10.64 2.14 1.29
C ALA A 64 10.32 3.54 1.80
N ILE A 65 10.06 3.65 3.10
CA ILE A 65 9.80 4.92 3.78
C ILE A 65 11.08 5.36 4.48
N LYS A 66 11.70 6.41 3.95
CA LYS A 66 12.88 7.05 4.53
C LYS A 66 12.45 8.26 5.35
N PHE A 67 12.89 8.34 6.60
CA PHE A 67 12.58 9.45 7.49
C PHE A 67 13.75 9.76 8.42
N THR A 68 13.80 11.01 8.90
CA THR A 68 14.81 11.44 9.87
C THR A 68 14.22 11.43 11.26
N LYS A 69 14.90 10.77 12.20
CA LYS A 69 14.54 10.72 13.61
C LYS A 69 14.89 12.04 14.33
N PRO A 70 14.32 12.29 15.52
CA PRO A 70 14.67 13.46 16.32
C PRO A 70 16.16 13.53 16.71
N ASP A 71 16.84 12.40 16.76
CA ASP A 71 18.29 12.29 17.04
C ASP A 71 19.17 12.65 15.82
N GLY A 72 18.56 12.99 14.68
CA GLY A 72 19.24 13.33 13.43
C GLY A 72 19.64 12.11 12.60
N SER A 73 19.43 10.88 13.08
CA SER A 73 19.67 9.67 12.30
C SER A 73 18.60 9.50 11.22
N THR A 74 19.01 8.94 10.08
CA THR A 74 18.08 8.56 9.01
C THR A 74 17.76 7.08 9.13
N GLU A 75 16.48 6.73 9.10
CA GLU A 75 16.00 5.36 9.08
C GLU A 75 15.20 5.10 7.80
N ILE A 76 15.24 3.85 7.34
CA ILE A 76 14.43 3.36 6.23
C ILE A 76 13.61 2.18 6.76
N ARG A 77 12.29 2.23 6.59
CA ARG A 77 11.37 1.12 6.89
C ARG A 77 10.69 0.64 5.61
N GLU A 78 10.60 -0.68 5.45
CA GLU A 78 9.80 -1.29 4.38
C GLU A 78 8.35 -1.40 4.83
N VAL A 79 7.42 -1.02 3.97
CA VAL A 79 5.97 -1.17 4.19
C VAL A 79 5.35 -1.83 2.96
N ARG A 80 4.51 -2.85 3.19
CA ARG A 80 3.78 -3.55 2.14
C ARG A 80 2.43 -2.88 1.94
N HIS A 81 2.16 -2.42 0.73
CA HIS A 81 0.89 -1.79 0.38
C HIS A 81 0.12 -2.71 -0.56
N TYR A 82 -0.99 -3.26 -0.08
CA TYR A 82 -1.90 -4.10 -0.86
C TYR A 82 -3.07 -3.25 -1.33
N GLN A 83 -3.33 -3.25 -2.63
CA GLN A 83 -4.49 -2.58 -3.22
C GLN A 83 -5.38 -3.59 -3.91
N TRP A 84 -6.61 -3.75 -3.42
CA TRP A 84 -7.66 -4.47 -4.13
C TRP A 84 -8.23 -3.58 -5.22
N MET A 85 -8.06 -4.01 -6.47
CA MET A 85 -8.54 -3.26 -7.63
C MET A 85 -10.00 -3.59 -8.00
N ASP A 86 -10.50 -4.75 -7.57
CA ASP A 86 -11.83 -5.28 -7.90
C ASP A 86 -12.79 -5.32 -6.70
N TRP A 87 -12.44 -4.69 -5.58
CA TRP A 87 -13.35 -4.59 -4.44
C TRP A 87 -14.57 -3.73 -4.81
N PRO A 88 -15.79 -4.21 -4.62
CA PRO A 88 -16.99 -3.48 -5.00
C PRO A 88 -17.25 -2.30 -4.04
N ASP A 89 -17.58 -1.13 -4.60
CA ASP A 89 -17.94 0.08 -3.80
C ASP A 89 -19.16 -0.14 -2.89
N ARG A 90 -20.04 -1.10 -3.26
CA ARG A 90 -21.19 -1.51 -2.45
C ARG A 90 -21.15 -3.00 -2.19
N GLY A 91 -21.07 -3.37 -0.92
CA GLY A 91 -21.10 -4.75 -0.45
C GLY A 91 -19.70 -5.32 -0.22
N VAL A 92 -19.63 -6.64 -0.19
CA VAL A 92 -18.39 -7.39 -0.06
C VAL A 92 -18.23 -8.26 -1.31
N PRO A 93 -16.99 -8.54 -1.75
CA PRO A 93 -16.76 -9.55 -2.77
C PRO A 93 -17.44 -10.88 -2.40
N PRO A 94 -17.86 -11.70 -3.38
CA PRO A 94 -18.30 -13.06 -3.10
C PRO A 94 -17.24 -13.77 -2.24
N CYS A 95 -17.68 -14.41 -1.14
CA CYS A 95 -16.78 -14.99 -0.15
C CYS A 95 -15.92 -16.09 -0.80
N ARG A 96 -14.71 -15.72 -1.21
CA ARG A 96 -13.58 -16.63 -1.31
C ARG A 96 -12.93 -16.53 0.07
N LEU A 97 -12.76 -17.65 0.78
CA LEU A 97 -11.98 -17.68 2.03
C LEU A 97 -10.65 -16.95 1.76
N THR A 98 -10.52 -15.71 2.23
CA THR A 98 -9.52 -14.77 1.70
C THR A 98 -8.11 -15.21 2.05
N SER A 99 -7.22 -15.15 1.07
CA SER A 99 -5.87 -15.72 1.05
C SER A 99 -4.86 -15.05 1.99
N MET A 100 -5.22 -13.94 2.65
CA MET A 100 -4.37 -13.28 3.66
C MET A 100 -4.11 -14.16 4.90
N VAL A 101 -4.92 -15.20 5.15
CA VAL A 101 -4.70 -16.16 6.25
C VAL A 101 -3.34 -16.87 6.11
N CYS A 102 -2.81 -17.03 4.90
CA CYS A 102 -1.54 -17.73 4.66
C CYS A 102 -0.30 -16.84 4.73
N TYR A 103 -0.44 -15.51 4.73
CA TYR A 103 0.69 -14.56 4.61
C TYR A 103 0.96 -13.75 5.89
N ALA A 104 0.31 -14.10 7.01
CA ALA A 104 0.48 -13.46 8.31
C ALA A 104 1.62 -14.06 9.18
N HIS A 105 2.66 -14.61 8.54
CA HIS A 105 3.83 -15.20 9.21
C HIS A 105 5.04 -14.26 9.19
#